data_AF-A0A947PUV4-F1
#
_entry.id   AF-A0A947PUV4-F1
#
_cell.length_a   1.000
_cell.length_b   1.000
_cell.length_c   1.000
_cell.angle_alpha   90.00
_cell.angle_beta   90.00
_cell.angle_gamma   90.00
#
_symmetry.space_group_name_H-M   'P 1'
#
loop_
_entity.id
_entity.type
_entity.pdbx_description
1 polymer ?
#
loop_
_entity_poly.entity_id
_entity_poly.type
_entity_poly.pdbx_seq_one_letter_code
_entity_poly.pdbx_strand_id
1 'polypeptide(L)'
;MADRPPSELARETLKQLAARRLPPTPDNYLALYDEIAGSRSPQPFPEGPLSSIQRVLPGQTPAQKRLLGQFERAIITKDWTSLQSVMVGYANLGLNPATGTSKPVETADAPTALGELPAEFAEALARLIDNTLPALGEDDARVLDMARQLITFLREPTLPPVAATQVMLSNFTYRVSFATEDQAAIRATLLELLHMVFENIAVLSADDRWLQGQAEALM
;
A
#
# COMPACT_ATOMS: atom_id res chain seq x y z
N MET A 1 0.99 9.05 47.54
CA MET A 1 -0.44 8.69 47.60
C MET A 1 -0.52 7.19 47.31
N ALA A 2 -0.81 6.42 48.36
CA ALA A 2 -1.04 4.98 48.47
C ALA A 2 -0.32 4.01 47.50
N ASP A 3 0.75 3.37 48.00
CA ASP A 3 1.29 2.09 47.53
C ASP A 3 0.22 0.98 47.69
N ARG A 4 -0.81 0.98 46.85
CA ARG A 4 -1.72 -0.18 46.77
C ARG A 4 -0.95 -1.35 46.15
N PRO A 5 -1.00 -2.55 46.74
CA PRO A 5 -0.31 -3.69 46.16
C PRO A 5 -0.86 -3.97 44.76
N PRO A 6 0.00 -4.30 43.76
CA PRO A 6 -0.43 -4.53 42.37
C PRO A 6 -1.54 -5.57 42.22
N SER A 7 -1.65 -6.52 43.16
CA SER A 7 -2.69 -7.53 43.21
C SER A 7 -4.08 -6.98 43.55
N GLU A 8 -4.19 -5.90 44.33
CA GLU A 8 -5.46 -5.24 44.64
C GLU A 8 -5.94 -4.40 43.46
N LEU A 9 -5.03 -3.69 42.79
CA LEU A 9 -5.33 -2.96 41.55
C LEU A 9 -5.82 -3.91 40.44
N ALA A 10 -5.20 -5.08 40.30
CA ALA A 10 -5.64 -6.12 39.38
C ALA A 10 -7.04 -6.69 39.70
N ARG A 11 -7.41 -6.79 40.99
CA ARG A 11 -8.76 -7.25 41.37
C ARG A 11 -9.82 -6.17 41.12
N GLU A 12 -9.49 -4.91 41.42
CA GLU A 12 -10.40 -3.79 41.19
C GLU A 12 -10.65 -3.56 39.69
N THR A 13 -9.63 -3.69 38.85
CA THR A 13 -9.76 -3.60 37.38
C THR A 13 -10.66 -4.68 36.81
N LEU A 14 -10.49 -5.95 37.19
CA LEU A 14 -11.38 -7.04 36.74
C LEU A 14 -12.82 -6.82 37.21
N LYS A 15 -13.01 -6.31 38.44
CA LYS A 15 -14.33 -5.97 38.97
C LYS A 15 -14.98 -4.84 38.19
N GLN A 16 -14.22 -3.81 37.81
CA GLN A 16 -14.71 -2.71 36.97
C GLN A 16 -14.97 -3.13 35.52
N LEU A 17 -14.14 -4.02 34.95
CA LEU A 17 -14.33 -4.57 33.61
C LEU A 17 -15.65 -5.36 33.53
N ALA A 18 -15.92 -6.19 34.54
CA ALA A 18 -17.18 -6.92 34.68
C ALA A 18 -18.38 -5.99 34.91
N ALA A 19 -18.24 -4.95 35.75
CA ALA A 19 -19.30 -3.98 36.03
C ALA A 19 -19.65 -3.14 34.79
N ARG A 20 -18.64 -2.74 33.99
CA ARG A 20 -18.81 -2.00 32.73
C ARG A 20 -19.16 -2.89 31.54
N ARG A 21 -19.24 -4.23 31.72
CA ARG A 21 -19.53 -5.24 30.68
C ARG A 21 -18.61 -5.11 29.45
N LEU A 22 -17.35 -4.73 29.65
CA LEU A 22 -16.38 -4.61 28.56
C LEU A 22 -15.83 -5.99 28.21
N PRO A 23 -15.55 -6.28 26.93
CA PRO A 23 -14.88 -7.51 26.55
C PRO A 23 -13.50 -7.56 27.22
N PRO A 24 -13.05 -8.73 27.73
CA PRO A 24 -11.76 -8.89 28.40
C PRO A 24 -10.61 -8.89 27.38
N THR A 25 -10.45 -7.78 26.68
CA THR A 25 -9.30 -7.52 25.80
C THR A 25 -8.14 -6.95 26.63
N PRO A 26 -6.89 -7.21 26.23
CA PRO A 26 -5.71 -6.64 26.88
C PRO A 26 -5.78 -5.10 26.99
N ASP A 27 -6.30 -4.44 25.96
CA ASP A 27 -6.43 -2.97 25.91
C ASP A 27 -7.42 -2.42 26.94
N ASN A 28 -8.58 -3.09 27.12
CA ASN A 28 -9.58 -2.66 28.09
C ASN A 28 -9.11 -2.86 29.53
N TYR A 29 -8.34 -3.91 29.79
CA TYR A 29 -7.72 -4.14 31.09
C TYR A 29 -6.67 -3.06 31.40
N LEU A 30 -5.78 -2.77 30.45
CA LEU A 30 -4.75 -1.73 30.60
C LEU A 30 -5.36 -0.35 30.83
N ALA A 31 -6.39 0.02 30.07
CA ALA A 31 -7.06 1.32 30.22
C ALA A 31 -7.67 1.51 31.63
N LEU A 32 -8.34 0.49 32.16
CA LEU A 32 -8.90 0.52 33.52
C LEU A 32 -7.81 0.44 34.59
N TYR A 33 -6.74 -0.30 34.35
CA TYR A 33 -5.60 -0.39 35.26
C TYR A 33 -4.93 0.95 35.43
N ASP A 34 -4.68 1.65 34.33
CA ASP A 34 -4.09 2.99 34.32
C ASP A 34 -5.02 4.03 34.96
N GLU A 35 -6.34 3.91 34.75
CA GLU A 35 -7.37 4.75 35.38
C GLU A 35 -7.36 4.60 36.91
N ILE A 36 -7.26 3.36 37.43
CA ILE A 36 -7.28 3.07 38.88
C ILE A 36 -5.91 3.33 39.52
N ALA A 37 -4.82 3.04 38.82
CA ALA A 37 -3.45 3.28 39.30
C ALA A 37 -3.03 4.76 39.24
N GLY A 38 -3.84 5.63 38.63
CA GLY A 38 -3.56 7.06 38.51
C GLY A 38 -2.29 7.36 37.69
N SER A 39 -1.80 6.38 36.93
CA SER A 39 -0.61 6.45 36.10
C SER A 39 -0.97 5.99 34.71
N ARG A 40 -0.60 6.76 33.68
CA ARG A 40 -0.72 6.29 32.30
C ARG A 40 0.50 5.42 32.00
N SER A 41 0.27 4.14 31.76
CA SER A 41 1.32 3.30 31.21
C SER A 41 1.70 3.82 29.82
N PRO A 42 3.00 3.91 29.48
CA PRO A 42 3.38 4.24 28.12
C PRO A 42 2.87 3.13 27.21
N GLN A 43 2.16 3.48 26.15
CA GLN A 43 1.73 2.48 25.18
C GLN A 43 2.95 1.70 24.68
N PRO A 44 2.85 0.36 24.56
CA PRO A 44 3.95 -0.44 24.05
C PRO A 44 4.30 0.03 22.64
N PHE A 45 5.59 0.31 22.40
CA PHE A 45 6.06 0.75 21.10
C PHE A 45 5.76 -0.35 20.06
N PRO A 46 5.00 -0.05 18.99
CA PRO A 46 4.52 -1.08 18.06
C PRO A 46 5.61 -1.49 17.07
N GLU A 47 6.60 -2.26 17.52
CA GLU A 47 7.73 -2.73 16.71
C GLU A 47 7.27 -3.54 15.49
N GLY A 48 6.32 -4.47 15.70
CA GLY A 48 5.78 -5.33 14.64
C GLY A 48 5.14 -4.55 13.49
N PRO A 49 4.11 -3.72 13.76
CA PRO A 49 3.49 -2.87 12.74
C PRO A 49 4.46 -1.88 12.08
N LEU A 50 5.44 -1.35 12.81
CA LEU A 50 6.44 -0.45 12.21
C LEU A 50 7.41 -1.20 11.30
N SER A 51 7.78 -2.44 11.63
CA SER A 51 8.63 -3.28 10.78
C SER A 51 7.92 -3.70 9.47
N SER A 52 6.60 -3.91 9.50
CA SER A 52 5.84 -4.17 8.27
C SER A 52 5.80 -2.94 7.37
N ILE A 53 5.65 -1.75 7.94
CA ILE A 53 5.73 -0.47 7.21
C ILE A 53 7.13 -0.28 6.60
N GLN A 54 8.21 -0.63 7.33
CA GLN A 54 9.58 -0.58 6.80
C GLN A 54 9.76 -1.39 5.52
N ARG A 55 9.13 -2.58 5.43
CA ARG A 55 9.23 -3.45 4.24
C ARG A 55 8.52 -2.88 3.01
N VAL A 56 7.52 -2.02 3.21
CA VAL A 56 6.71 -1.42 2.14
C VAL A 56 7.30 -0.09 1.67
N LEU A 57 8.14 0.56 2.48
CA LEU A 57 8.76 1.85 2.15
C LEU A 57 9.80 1.72 1.00
N PRO A 58 9.81 2.67 0.04
CA PRO A 58 10.67 2.59 -1.14
C PRO A 58 12.14 2.90 -0.81
N GLY A 59 13.08 2.03 -1.20
CA GLY A 59 14.52 2.15 -0.94
C GLY A 59 15.38 2.35 -2.19
N GLN A 60 14.86 3.02 -3.23
CA GLN A 60 15.49 3.09 -4.55
C GLN A 60 16.63 4.12 -4.61
N THR A 61 16.49 5.27 -3.94
CA THR A 61 17.52 6.32 -3.93
C THR A 61 18.49 6.20 -2.75
N PRO A 62 19.74 6.68 -2.85
CA PRO A 62 20.66 6.70 -1.71
C PRO A 62 20.14 7.53 -0.52
N ALA A 63 19.33 8.57 -0.79
CA ALA A 63 18.63 9.33 0.25
C ALA A 63 17.55 8.48 0.96
N GLN A 64 16.76 7.72 0.20
CA GLN A 64 15.77 6.78 0.74
C GLN A 64 16.41 5.66 1.55
N LYS A 65 17.53 5.08 1.09
CA LYS A 65 18.27 4.07 1.86
C LYS A 65 18.79 4.61 3.19
N ARG A 66 19.26 5.87 3.22
CA ARG A 66 19.66 6.54 4.47
C ARG A 66 18.47 6.72 5.41
N LEU A 67 17.32 7.14 4.89
CA LEU A 67 16.08 7.29 5.66
C LEU A 67 15.54 5.95 6.17
N LEU A 68 15.62 4.87 5.39
CA LEU A 68 15.28 3.50 5.84
C LEU A 68 16.19 3.04 6.98
N GLY A 69 17.50 3.28 6.87
CA GLY A 69 18.44 2.96 7.95
C GLY A 69 18.26 3.85 9.20
N GLN A 70 17.67 5.04 9.07
CA GLN A 70 17.26 5.86 10.20
C GLN A 70 15.94 5.37 10.80
N PHE A 71 15.00 4.92 9.97
CA PHE A 71 13.74 4.30 10.39
C PHE A 71 13.98 3.03 11.21
N GLU A 72 14.86 2.15 10.72
CA GLU A 72 15.24 0.92 11.42
C GLU A 72 15.86 1.23 12.79
N ARG A 73 16.77 2.20 12.85
CA ARG A 73 17.36 2.66 14.11
C ARG A 73 16.30 3.22 15.04
N ALA A 74 15.38 4.04 14.54
CA ALA A 74 14.30 4.61 15.34
C ALA A 74 13.36 3.54 15.93
N ILE A 75 13.12 2.44 15.20
CA ILE A 75 12.36 1.29 15.71
C ILE A 75 13.14 0.60 16.84
N ILE A 76 14.43 0.33 16.64
CA ILE A 76 15.28 -0.32 17.65
C ILE A 76 15.41 0.54 18.92
N THR A 77 15.57 1.86 18.77
CA THR A 77 15.69 2.80 19.89
C THR A 77 14.36 3.24 20.48
N LYS A 78 13.22 2.79 19.92
CA LYS A 78 11.85 3.16 20.33
C LYS A 78 11.62 4.67 20.39
N ASP A 79 12.23 5.40 19.45
CA ASP A 79 12.19 6.86 19.43
C ASP A 79 11.15 7.37 18.42
N TRP A 80 10.04 7.90 18.95
CA TRP A 80 8.95 8.45 18.15
C TRP A 80 9.34 9.72 17.39
N THR A 81 10.23 10.53 17.94
CA THR A 81 10.65 11.80 17.32
C THR A 81 11.46 11.52 16.06
N SER A 82 12.35 10.54 16.14
CA SER A 82 13.13 10.06 15.00
C SER A 82 12.24 9.41 13.94
N LEU A 83 11.19 8.69 14.32
CA LEU A 83 10.22 8.14 13.37
C LEU A 83 9.47 9.25 12.60
N GLN A 84 9.04 10.29 13.32
CA GLN A 84 8.35 11.44 12.72
C GLN A 84 9.27 12.21 11.76
N SER A 85 10.54 12.41 12.12
CA SER A 85 11.50 13.10 11.25
C SER A 85 11.78 12.32 9.97
N VAL A 86 11.83 10.98 10.04
CA VAL A 86 11.97 10.12 8.86
C VAL A 86 10.74 10.19 7.94
N MET A 87 9.53 10.17 8.51
CA MET A 87 8.29 10.35 7.75
C MET A 87 8.24 11.71 7.05
N VAL A 88 8.62 12.79 7.74
CA VAL A 88 8.74 14.14 7.15
C VAL A 88 9.84 14.17 6.08
N GLY A 89 10.96 13.46 6.29
CA GLY A 89 12.03 13.32 5.31
C GLY A 89 11.58 12.63 4.02
N TYR A 90 10.79 11.56 4.13
CA TYR A 90 10.15 10.90 3.01
C TYR A 90 9.13 11.80 2.30
N ALA A 91 8.31 12.53 3.07
CA ALA A 91 7.35 13.48 2.52
C ALA A 91 8.05 14.61 1.75
N ASN A 92 9.12 15.19 2.31
CA ASN A 92 9.90 16.23 1.64
C ASN A 92 10.58 15.74 0.36
N LEU A 93 10.99 14.47 0.31
CA LEU A 93 11.53 13.86 -0.90
C LEU A 93 10.48 13.71 -2.01
N GLY A 94 9.21 13.49 -1.64
CA GLY A 94 8.08 13.44 -2.59
C GLY A 94 7.50 14.81 -2.94
N LEU A 95 7.53 15.77 -2.01
CA LEU A 95 6.97 17.13 -2.16
C LEU A 95 7.93 18.08 -2.88
N ASN A 96 9.24 17.79 -2.90
CA ASN A 96 10.23 18.61 -3.58
C ASN A 96 10.97 17.81 -4.68
N PRO A 97 10.30 17.50 -5.82
CA PRO A 97 10.97 16.93 -6.99
C PRO A 97 11.89 17.93 -7.72
N ALA A 98 11.98 19.18 -7.26
CA ALA A 98 12.73 20.24 -7.93
C ALA A 98 13.46 21.18 -6.95
N THR A 99 14.65 20.78 -6.52
CA THR A 99 15.74 21.76 -6.33
C THR A 99 16.95 21.31 -7.12
N GLY A 100 16.79 21.31 -8.45
CA GLY A 100 17.88 21.62 -9.35
C GLY A 100 18.19 23.11 -9.23
N THR A 101 18.92 23.52 -8.20
CA THR A 101 19.63 24.80 -8.22
C THR A 101 21.04 24.53 -8.72
N SER A 102 21.18 24.75 -10.01
CA SER A 102 22.42 24.93 -10.74
C SER A 102 23.43 25.81 -9.98
N LYS A 103 24.62 25.26 -9.75
CA LYS A 103 25.88 25.98 -9.88
C LYS A 103 26.85 25.10 -10.69
N PRO A 104 27.45 25.61 -11.77
CA PRO A 104 28.35 24.83 -12.61
C PRO A 104 29.69 24.69 -11.89
N VAL A 105 30.09 23.46 -11.61
CA VAL A 105 31.50 23.12 -11.40
C VAL A 105 31.85 22.08 -12.44
N GLU A 106 32.55 22.56 -13.45
CA GLU A 106 33.36 21.78 -14.35
C GLU A 106 34.54 21.21 -13.54
N THR A 107 34.51 19.91 -13.24
CA THR A 107 35.70 19.04 -13.18
C THR A 107 35.25 17.59 -13.24
N ALA A 108 35.82 16.87 -14.21
CA ALA A 108 35.66 15.46 -14.45
C ALA A 108 35.85 14.60 -13.19
N ASP A 109 34.89 13.74 -12.89
CA ASP A 109 35.00 12.27 -12.99
C ASP A 109 33.62 11.66 -12.69
N ALA A 110 33.23 10.61 -13.41
CA ALA A 110 31.87 10.08 -13.42
C ALA A 110 31.44 9.49 -12.07
N PRO A 111 30.18 9.76 -11.66
CA PRO A 111 29.36 8.70 -11.10
C PRO A 111 28.05 8.62 -11.89
N THR A 112 27.94 7.57 -12.70
CA THR A 112 26.70 6.98 -13.22
C THR A 112 25.52 7.95 -13.34
N ALA A 113 25.54 8.79 -14.38
CA ALA A 113 24.30 9.34 -14.89
C ALA A 113 23.43 8.13 -15.26
N LEU A 114 22.37 7.87 -14.48
CA LEU A 114 21.28 7.04 -14.96
C LEU A 114 20.84 7.68 -16.28
N GLY A 115 21.18 7.02 -17.38
CA GLY A 115 21.12 7.59 -18.73
C GLY A 115 19.73 8.13 -19.08
N GLU A 116 19.67 8.88 -20.16
CA GLU A 116 18.40 9.22 -20.79
C GLU A 116 17.79 7.95 -21.39
N LEU A 117 16.47 7.77 -21.24
CA LEU A 117 15.78 6.61 -21.80
C LEU A 117 15.68 6.78 -23.33
N PRO A 118 16.08 5.79 -24.15
CA PRO A 118 15.95 5.88 -25.61
C PRO A 118 14.48 6.11 -26.01
N ALA A 119 14.24 7.03 -26.95
CA ALA A 119 12.88 7.42 -27.35
C ALA A 119 12.02 6.24 -27.85
N GLU A 120 12.62 5.30 -28.60
CA GLU A 120 11.92 4.09 -29.05
C GLU A 120 11.47 3.19 -27.89
N PHE A 121 12.29 3.08 -26.84
CA PHE A 121 11.97 2.28 -25.67
C PHE A 121 10.90 2.97 -24.81
N ALA A 122 10.95 4.30 -24.67
CA ALA A 122 9.92 5.08 -23.99
C ALA A 122 8.55 4.92 -24.67
N GLU A 123 8.51 5.00 -26.00
CA GLU A 123 7.29 4.80 -26.78
C GLU A 123 6.79 3.35 -26.70
N ALA A 124 7.69 2.35 -26.69
CA ALA A 124 7.32 0.96 -26.49
C ALA A 124 6.69 0.72 -25.11
N LEU A 125 7.24 1.32 -24.04
CA LEU A 125 6.66 1.29 -22.70
C LEU A 125 5.30 1.98 -22.66
N ALA A 126 5.16 3.15 -23.28
CA ALA A 126 3.89 3.87 -23.34
C ALA A 126 2.80 3.02 -24.03
N ARG A 127 3.12 2.37 -25.15
CA ARG A 127 2.20 1.46 -25.86
C ARG A 127 1.88 0.22 -25.04
N LEU A 128 2.84 -0.34 -24.31
CA LEU A 128 2.60 -1.48 -23.43
C LEU A 128 1.60 -1.12 -22.34
N ILE A 129 1.77 0.03 -21.68
CA ILE A 129 0.85 0.52 -20.66
C ILE A 129 -0.54 0.74 -21.27
N ASP A 130 -0.62 1.41 -22.43
CA ASP A 130 -1.87 1.69 -23.13
C ASP A 130 -2.65 0.41 -23.50
N ASN A 131 -1.95 -0.63 -23.98
CA ASN A 131 -2.55 -1.91 -24.33
C ASN A 131 -3.02 -2.73 -23.12
N THR A 132 -2.44 -2.50 -21.94
CA THR A 132 -2.85 -3.21 -20.72
C THR A 132 -4.04 -2.58 -20.01
N LEU A 133 -4.31 -1.28 -20.23
CA LEU A 133 -5.36 -0.53 -19.55
C LEU A 133 -6.77 -1.15 -19.70
N PRO A 134 -7.22 -1.59 -20.88
CA PRO A 134 -8.56 -2.18 -21.03
C PRO A 134 -8.75 -3.48 -20.22
N ALA A 135 -7.66 -4.21 -19.94
CA ALA A 135 -7.74 -5.45 -19.17
C ALA A 135 -7.99 -5.19 -17.67
N LEU A 136 -7.62 -4.00 -17.18
CA LEU A 136 -7.73 -3.57 -15.78
C LEU A 136 -9.12 -3.05 -15.39
N GLY A 137 -10.04 -2.90 -16.34
CA GLY A 137 -11.37 -2.34 -16.07
C GLY A 137 -11.33 -0.83 -15.78
N GLU A 138 -12.51 -0.22 -15.61
CA GLU A 138 -12.64 1.22 -15.32
C GLU A 138 -12.81 1.54 -13.83
N ASP A 139 -12.83 0.51 -12.97
CA ASP A 139 -13.20 0.65 -11.56
C ASP A 139 -12.16 1.42 -10.72
N ASP A 140 -10.88 1.36 -11.09
CA ASP A 140 -9.80 2.08 -10.40
C ASP A 140 -9.37 3.35 -11.14
N ALA A 141 -10.09 4.45 -10.89
CA ALA A 141 -9.82 5.76 -11.48
C ALA A 141 -8.37 6.24 -11.26
N ARG A 142 -7.73 5.84 -10.15
CA ARG A 142 -6.36 6.23 -9.85
C ARG A 142 -5.34 5.44 -10.68
N VAL A 143 -5.63 4.20 -11.09
CA VAL A 143 -4.73 3.43 -11.97
C VAL A 143 -4.74 4.08 -13.35
N LEU A 144 -5.93 4.48 -13.82
CA LEU A 144 -6.10 5.20 -15.07
C LEU A 144 -5.36 6.55 -15.05
N ASP A 145 -5.46 7.31 -13.97
CA ASP A 145 -4.76 8.60 -13.82
C ASP A 145 -3.23 8.42 -13.82
N MET A 146 -2.71 7.44 -13.06
CA MET A 146 -1.28 7.14 -13.05
C MET A 146 -0.76 6.66 -14.40
N ALA A 147 -1.53 5.84 -15.10
CA ALA A 147 -1.18 5.39 -16.45
C ALA A 147 -1.13 6.57 -17.43
N ARG A 148 -2.12 7.47 -17.40
CA ARG A 148 -2.16 8.67 -18.24
C ARG A 148 -0.97 9.58 -17.97
N GLN A 149 -0.63 9.80 -16.70
CA GLN A 149 0.55 10.59 -16.32
C GLN A 149 1.84 9.96 -16.83
N LEU A 150 2.00 8.64 -16.68
CA LEU A 150 3.18 7.92 -17.16
C LEU A 150 3.29 7.91 -18.68
N ILE A 151 2.19 7.70 -19.41
CA ILE A 151 2.15 7.76 -20.89
C ILE A 151 2.51 9.17 -21.37
N THR A 152 1.95 10.21 -20.73
CA THR A 152 2.25 11.60 -21.09
C THR A 152 3.72 11.89 -20.88
N PHE A 153 4.27 11.52 -19.73
CA PHE A 153 5.68 11.69 -19.41
C PHE A 153 6.62 10.95 -20.39
N LEU A 154 6.26 9.73 -20.81
CA LEU A 154 7.05 8.95 -21.77
C LEU A 154 6.99 9.50 -23.20
N ARG A 155 5.92 10.25 -23.56
CA ARG A 155 5.71 10.84 -24.88
C ARG A 155 6.16 12.30 -24.99
N GLU A 156 6.72 12.88 -23.93
CA GLU A 156 7.27 14.23 -23.98
C GLU A 156 8.43 14.33 -24.99
N PRO A 157 8.61 15.48 -25.66
CA PRO A 157 9.66 15.67 -26.66
C PRO A 157 11.07 15.69 -26.07
N THR A 158 11.19 15.82 -24.75
CA THR A 158 12.44 15.72 -24.01
C THR A 158 12.69 14.28 -23.57
N LEU A 159 13.92 13.79 -23.74
CA LEU A 159 14.28 12.43 -23.34
C LEU A 159 14.02 12.24 -21.82
N PRO A 160 13.17 11.29 -21.42
CA PRO A 160 12.79 11.15 -20.02
C PRO A 160 13.96 10.60 -19.20
N PRO A 161 14.27 11.19 -18.02
CA PRO A 161 15.27 10.63 -17.13
C PRO A 161 14.89 9.22 -16.65
N VAL A 162 15.82 8.27 -16.72
CA VAL A 162 15.59 6.89 -16.25
C VAL A 162 15.13 6.84 -14.79
N ALA A 163 15.70 7.68 -13.92
CA ALA A 163 15.37 7.71 -12.50
C ALA A 163 13.90 8.10 -12.24
N ALA A 164 13.39 9.12 -12.95
CA ALA A 164 12.00 9.55 -12.83
C ALA A 164 11.04 8.49 -13.38
N THR A 165 11.39 7.91 -14.54
CA THR A 165 10.62 6.82 -15.15
C THR A 165 10.51 5.61 -14.22
N GLN A 166 11.62 5.23 -13.56
CA GLN A 166 11.65 4.11 -12.62
C GLN A 166 10.70 4.34 -11.42
N VAL A 167 10.68 5.54 -10.87
CA VAL A 167 9.79 5.88 -9.75
C VAL A 167 8.33 5.81 -10.20
N MET A 168 7.97 6.41 -11.33
CA MET A 168 6.58 6.37 -11.82
C MET A 168 6.14 4.95 -12.19
N LEU A 169 7.00 4.19 -12.86
CA LEU A 169 6.73 2.81 -13.25
C LEU A 169 6.59 1.88 -12.03
N SER A 170 7.41 2.06 -10.99
CA SER A 170 7.31 1.24 -9.78
C SER A 170 6.02 1.53 -9.01
N ASN A 171 5.61 2.78 -8.88
CA ASN A 171 4.32 3.16 -8.29
C ASN A 171 3.14 2.60 -9.10
N PHE A 172 3.20 2.71 -10.43
CA PHE A 172 2.18 2.15 -11.33
C PHE A 172 2.07 0.64 -11.18
N THR A 173 3.19 -0.07 -11.24
CA THR A 173 3.24 -1.54 -11.09
C THR A 173 2.66 -1.99 -9.75
N TYR A 174 2.97 -1.28 -8.66
CA TYR A 174 2.42 -1.58 -7.33
C TYR A 174 0.90 -1.44 -7.28
N ARG A 175 0.30 -0.43 -7.95
CA ARG A 175 -1.16 -0.30 -7.97
C ARG A 175 -1.82 -1.30 -8.90
N VAL A 176 -1.19 -1.56 -10.05
CA VAL A 176 -1.65 -2.56 -11.03
C VAL A 176 -1.78 -3.92 -10.39
N SER A 177 -0.87 -4.35 -9.51
CA SER A 177 -0.96 -5.68 -8.88
C SER A 177 -2.27 -5.90 -8.13
N PHE A 178 -2.76 -4.89 -7.40
CA PHE A 178 -4.05 -4.97 -6.71
C PHE A 178 -5.23 -4.91 -7.69
N ALA A 179 -5.18 -3.99 -8.66
CA ALA A 179 -6.24 -3.84 -9.65
C ALA A 179 -6.40 -5.12 -10.50
N THR A 180 -5.31 -5.81 -10.84
CA THR A 180 -5.37 -7.09 -11.57
C THR A 180 -5.95 -8.22 -10.72
N GLU A 181 -5.65 -8.26 -9.43
CA GLU A 181 -6.19 -9.28 -8.52
C GLU A 181 -7.70 -9.09 -8.34
N ASP A 182 -8.13 -7.85 -8.12
CA ASP A 182 -9.54 -7.50 -7.99
C ASP A 182 -10.33 -7.83 -9.27
N GLN A 183 -9.82 -7.42 -10.44
CA GLN A 183 -10.44 -7.77 -11.72
C GLN A 183 -10.49 -9.27 -11.99
N ALA A 184 -9.46 -10.03 -11.59
CA ALA A 184 -9.47 -11.48 -11.73
C ALA A 184 -10.56 -12.10 -10.83
N ALA A 185 -10.71 -11.62 -9.60
CA ALA A 185 -11.76 -12.04 -8.67
C ALA A 185 -13.16 -11.68 -9.19
N ILE A 186 -13.35 -10.48 -9.73
CA ILE A 186 -14.62 -10.05 -10.34
C ILE A 186 -14.97 -10.96 -11.53
N ARG A 187 -14.01 -11.25 -12.42
CA ARG A 187 -14.27 -12.14 -13.57
C ARG A 187 -14.61 -13.56 -13.14
N ALA A 188 -13.92 -14.09 -12.13
CA ALA A 188 -14.20 -15.43 -11.59
C ALA A 188 -15.60 -15.51 -10.95
N THR A 189 -15.97 -14.52 -10.13
CA THR A 189 -17.28 -14.47 -9.47
C THR A 189 -18.43 -14.24 -10.46
N LEU A 190 -18.26 -13.39 -11.48
CA LEU A 190 -19.26 -13.23 -12.54
C LEU A 190 -19.48 -14.52 -13.31
N LEU A 191 -18.43 -15.29 -13.57
CA LEU A 191 -18.52 -16.57 -14.25
C LEU A 191 -19.21 -17.62 -13.38
N GLU A 192 -18.94 -17.65 -12.07
CA GLU A 192 -19.65 -18.49 -11.11
C GLU A 192 -21.15 -18.14 -11.02
N LEU A 193 -21.48 -16.85 -10.96
CA LEU A 193 -22.87 -16.38 -10.98
C LEU A 193 -23.58 -16.75 -12.29
N LEU A 194 -22.90 -16.63 -13.43
CA LEU A 194 -23.41 -17.02 -14.73
C LEU A 194 -23.74 -18.52 -14.75
N HIS A 195 -22.81 -19.37 -14.29
CA HIS A 195 -23.04 -20.81 -14.17
C HIS A 195 -24.21 -21.13 -13.24
N MET A 196 -24.28 -20.47 -12.08
CA MET A 196 -25.40 -20.67 -11.14
C MET A 196 -26.74 -20.26 -11.75
N VAL A 197 -26.78 -19.18 -12.54
CA VAL A 197 -28.00 -18.78 -13.27
C VAL A 197 -28.38 -19.84 -14.30
N PHE A 198 -27.43 -20.37 -15.06
CA PHE A 198 -27.71 -21.44 -16.03
C PHE A 198 -28.14 -22.74 -15.37
N GLU A 199 -27.54 -23.13 -14.25
CA GLU A 199 -27.96 -24.29 -13.47
C GLU A 199 -29.39 -24.11 -12.95
N ASN A 200 -29.70 -22.95 -12.37
CA ASN A 200 -31.06 -22.63 -11.91
C ASN A 200 -32.06 -22.65 -13.07
N ILE A 201 -31.72 -22.08 -14.23
CA ILE A 201 -32.58 -22.13 -15.42
C ILE A 201 -32.76 -23.58 -15.87
N ALA A 202 -31.70 -24.39 -15.95
CA ALA A 202 -31.80 -25.80 -16.36
C ALA A 202 -32.69 -26.63 -15.43
N VAL A 203 -32.63 -26.39 -14.12
CA VAL A 203 -33.50 -27.04 -13.12
C VAL A 203 -34.94 -26.58 -13.25
N LEU A 204 -35.18 -25.27 -13.41
CA LEU A 204 -36.53 -24.69 -13.48
C LEU A 204 -37.22 -24.89 -14.84
N SER A 205 -36.44 -25.05 -15.91
CA SER A 205 -36.92 -25.28 -17.28
C SER A 205 -36.79 -26.73 -17.72
N ALA A 206 -36.88 -27.69 -16.78
CA ALA A 206 -36.68 -29.12 -17.05
C ALA A 206 -37.57 -29.69 -18.18
N ASP A 207 -38.70 -29.03 -18.50
CA ASP A 207 -39.61 -29.42 -19.58
C ASP A 207 -39.26 -28.78 -20.95
N ASP A 208 -38.38 -27.76 -21.00
CA ASP A 208 -38.01 -27.00 -22.20
C ASP A 208 -36.64 -27.44 -22.75
N ARG A 209 -36.65 -28.51 -23.56
CA ARG A 209 -35.44 -29.11 -24.18
C ARG A 209 -34.52 -28.14 -24.92
N TRP A 210 -35.07 -27.05 -25.47
CA TRP A 210 -34.26 -26.05 -26.18
C TRP A 210 -33.39 -25.22 -25.23
N LEU A 211 -33.92 -24.83 -24.06
CA LEU A 211 -33.16 -24.11 -23.03
C LEU A 211 -32.10 -25.00 -22.38
N GLN A 212 -32.41 -26.28 -22.20
CA GLN A 212 -31.47 -27.28 -21.69
C GLN A 212 -30.24 -27.44 -22.58
N GLY A 213 -30.42 -27.54 -23.90
CA GLY A 213 -29.31 -27.67 -24.84
C GLY A 213 -28.41 -26.42 -24.93
N GLN A 214 -28.96 -25.23 -24.66
CA GLN A 214 -28.14 -24.01 -24.57
C GLN A 214 -27.41 -23.90 -23.23
N ALA A 215 -28.02 -24.36 -22.13
CA ALA A 215 -27.39 -24.39 -20.82
C ALA A 215 -26.22 -25.39 -20.76
N GLU A 216 -26.36 -26.59 -21.35
CA GLU A 216 -25.27 -27.58 -21.46
C GLU A 216 -24.12 -27.12 -22.35
N ALA A 217 -24.37 -26.29 -23.38
CA ALA A 217 -23.31 -25.80 -24.26
C ALA A 217 -22.45 -24.67 -23.64
N LEU A 218 -22.90 -24.10 -22.52
CA LEU A 218 -22.27 -22.96 -21.83
C LEU A 218 -21.65 -23.34 -20.47
N MET A 219 -21.85 -24.58 -20.01
CA MET A 219 -21.13 -25.21 -18.89
C MET A 219 -19.84 -25.86 -19.38
#